data_AF-A0A8T4N9U8-F1
#
_entry.id   AF-A0A8T4N9U8-F1
#
_cell.length_a   1.000
_cell.length_b   1.000
_cell.length_c   1.000
_cell.angle_alpha   90.00
_cell.angle_beta   90.00
_cell.angle_gamma   90.00
#
_symmetry.space_group_name_H-M   'P 1'
#
loop_
_entity.id
_entity.type
_entity.pdbx_description
1 polymer ?
#
loop_
_entity_poly.entity_id
_entity_poly.type
_entity_poly.pdbx_seq_one_letter_code
_entity_poly.pdbx_strand_id
1 'polypeptide(L)'
;MLGDEFSKIEDKYELAKVYAMAFDLENLGKISLEIDKFWRGRIMTESDLEFVVENEKAVDLHMQDYVEKCMSDFWIYAFDGSLREMIVDGGHCLEYFYELKRKKILSKDVVNYARNRFEEIGWICKSSLYLSSLYLSLLENFNDACFCGNLDGIEEYFEKISIFSEGSAIKGPCRQS
;
A
#
# COMPACT_ATOMS: atom_id res chain seq x y z
N MET A 1 -23.01 -15.07 -28.12
CA MET A 1 -22.23 -16.16 -27.50
C MET A 1 -21.08 -15.49 -26.77
N LEU A 2 -21.07 -15.49 -25.43
CA LEU A 2 -20.13 -14.74 -24.57
C LEU A 2 -18.91 -15.57 -24.11
N GLY A 3 -18.84 -16.86 -24.48
CA GLY A 3 -17.84 -17.80 -23.96
C GLY A 3 -16.39 -17.40 -24.23
N ASP A 4 -16.07 -16.97 -25.45
CA ASP A 4 -14.70 -16.58 -25.83
C ASP A 4 -14.24 -15.27 -25.20
N GLU A 5 -15.17 -14.40 -24.78
CA GLU A 5 -14.83 -13.17 -24.05
C GLU A 5 -14.72 -13.42 -22.54
N PHE A 6 -15.51 -14.35 -22.02
CA PHE A 6 -15.46 -14.72 -20.59
C PHE A 6 -14.18 -15.47 -20.24
N SER A 7 -13.77 -16.44 -21.06
CA SER A 7 -12.48 -17.13 -20.87
C SER A 7 -11.29 -16.15 -20.89
N LYS A 8 -11.35 -15.09 -21.71
CA LYS A 8 -10.31 -14.07 -21.75
C LYS A 8 -10.25 -13.21 -20.49
N ILE A 9 -11.37 -12.96 -19.81
CA ILE A 9 -11.34 -12.19 -18.56
C ILE A 9 -10.86 -13.08 -17.40
N GLU A 10 -11.22 -14.36 -17.43
CA GLU A 10 -10.71 -15.36 -16.49
C GLU A 10 -9.18 -15.48 -16.56
N ASP A 11 -8.60 -15.60 -17.75
CA ASP A 11 -7.14 -15.61 -17.95
C ASP A 11 -6.47 -14.36 -17.37
N LYS A 12 -7.12 -13.18 -17.46
CA LYS A 12 -6.59 -11.94 -16.90
C LYS A 12 -6.62 -11.93 -15.39
N TYR A 13 -7.66 -12.45 -14.76
CA TYR A 13 -7.70 -12.59 -13.32
C TYR A 13 -6.67 -13.60 -12.81
N GLU A 14 -6.47 -14.72 -13.51
CA GLU A 14 -5.39 -15.66 -13.18
C GLU A 14 -4.00 -15.00 -13.27
N LEU A 15 -3.74 -14.23 -14.33
CA LEU A 15 -2.51 -13.44 -14.43
C LEU A 15 -2.38 -12.40 -13.30
N ALA A 16 -3.46 -11.73 -12.92
CA ALA A 16 -3.46 -10.78 -11.82
C ALA A 16 -3.06 -11.44 -10.49
N LYS A 17 -3.57 -12.65 -10.20
CA LYS A 17 -3.18 -13.44 -9.02
C LYS A 17 -1.68 -13.77 -9.05
N VAL A 18 -1.17 -14.23 -10.21
CA VAL A 18 0.26 -14.54 -10.39
C VAL A 18 1.13 -13.31 -10.18
N TYR A 19 0.78 -12.16 -10.78
CA TYR A 19 1.55 -10.93 -10.60
C TYR A 19 1.47 -10.39 -9.18
N ALA A 20 0.32 -10.49 -8.52
CA ALA A 20 0.18 -10.12 -7.10
C ALA A 20 1.05 -11.01 -6.21
N MET A 21 1.03 -12.32 -6.42
CA MET A 21 1.87 -13.29 -5.68
C MET A 21 3.37 -13.06 -5.93
N ALA A 22 3.75 -12.66 -7.15
CA ALA A 22 5.14 -12.34 -7.51
C ALA A 22 5.56 -10.91 -7.15
N PHE A 23 4.64 -10.08 -6.64
CA PHE A 23 4.83 -8.65 -6.38
C PHE A 23 5.26 -7.84 -7.61
N ASP A 24 4.83 -8.26 -8.79
CA ASP A 24 5.07 -7.56 -10.06
C ASP A 24 4.04 -6.44 -10.24
N LEU A 25 4.28 -5.31 -9.58
CA LEU A 25 3.36 -4.18 -9.56
C LEU A 25 3.18 -3.52 -10.93
N GLU A 26 4.15 -3.64 -11.84
CA GLU A 26 4.02 -3.08 -13.19
C GLU A 26 3.04 -3.89 -14.02
N ASN A 27 3.22 -5.20 -14.07
CA ASN A 27 2.32 -6.06 -14.85
C ASN A 27 0.96 -6.22 -14.18
N LEU A 28 0.89 -6.20 -12.84
CA LEU A 28 -0.37 -6.11 -12.11
C LEU A 28 -1.14 -4.84 -12.47
N GLY A 29 -0.48 -3.67 -12.50
CA GLY A 29 -1.13 -2.42 -12.92
C GLY A 29 -1.67 -2.47 -14.35
N LYS A 30 -0.91 -3.07 -15.28
CA LYS A 30 -1.35 -3.25 -16.68
C LYS A 30 -2.58 -4.15 -16.77
N ILE A 31 -2.57 -5.31 -16.11
CA ILE A 31 -3.68 -6.27 -16.19
C ILE A 31 -4.94 -5.75 -15.50
N SER A 32 -4.81 -5.04 -14.37
CA SER A 32 -5.93 -4.42 -13.68
C SER A 32 -6.65 -3.38 -14.54
N LEU A 33 -5.91 -2.60 -15.33
CA LEU A 33 -6.51 -1.66 -16.29
C LEU A 33 -7.28 -2.37 -17.40
N GLU A 34 -6.80 -3.53 -17.84
CA GLU A 34 -7.49 -4.33 -18.85
C GLU A 34 -8.77 -4.98 -18.32
N ILE A 35 -8.74 -5.45 -17.07
CA ILE A 35 -9.90 -6.00 -16.35
C ILE A 35 -10.96 -4.90 -16.18
N ASP A 36 -10.58 -3.72 -15.67
CA ASP A 36 -11.49 -2.58 -15.52
C ASP A 36 -12.09 -2.17 -16.87
N LYS A 37 -11.27 -2.10 -17.93
CA LYS A 37 -11.75 -1.80 -19.29
C LYS A 37 -12.75 -2.84 -19.81
N PHE A 38 -12.59 -4.11 -19.46
CA PHE A 38 -13.50 -5.17 -19.88
C PHE A 38 -14.89 -4.98 -19.25
N TRP A 39 -14.95 -4.72 -17.94
CA TRP A 39 -16.21 -4.57 -17.21
C TRP A 39 -16.90 -3.23 -17.44
N ARG A 40 -16.14 -2.19 -17.80
CA ARG A 40 -16.68 -0.84 -17.99
C ARG A 40 -17.82 -0.80 -19.00
N GLY A 41 -19.01 -0.40 -18.53
CA GLY A 41 -20.20 -0.21 -19.36
C GLY A 41 -20.94 -1.50 -19.72
N ARG A 42 -20.54 -2.64 -19.15
CA ARG A 42 -21.30 -3.90 -19.25
C ARG A 42 -22.35 -3.97 -18.15
N ILE A 43 -23.51 -4.53 -18.45
CA ILE A 43 -24.50 -4.90 -17.43
C ILE A 43 -24.02 -6.22 -16.83
N MET A 44 -23.69 -6.20 -15.54
CA MET A 44 -23.24 -7.39 -14.82
C MET A 44 -24.44 -8.19 -14.33
N THR A 45 -24.38 -9.50 -14.50
CA THR A 45 -25.27 -10.44 -13.83
C THR A 45 -24.79 -10.70 -12.40
N GLU A 46 -25.61 -11.36 -11.59
CA GLU A 46 -25.23 -11.77 -10.23
C GLU A 46 -24.03 -12.72 -10.25
N SER A 47 -23.98 -13.68 -11.18
CA SER A 47 -22.84 -14.58 -11.35
C SER A 47 -21.56 -13.86 -11.78
N ASP A 48 -21.66 -12.81 -12.60
CA ASP A 48 -20.50 -12.01 -12.97
C ASP A 48 -19.94 -11.26 -11.75
N LEU A 49 -20.84 -10.73 -10.91
CA LEU A 49 -20.45 -10.03 -9.68
C LEU A 49 -19.76 -10.97 -8.70
N GLU A 50 -20.32 -12.16 -8.48
CA GLU A 50 -19.70 -13.20 -7.63
C GLU A 50 -18.31 -13.57 -8.14
N PHE A 51 -18.18 -13.83 -9.45
CA PHE A 51 -16.90 -14.13 -10.07
C PHE A 51 -15.87 -13.01 -9.88
N VAL A 52 -16.26 -11.75 -10.14
CA VAL A 52 -15.36 -10.59 -9.96
C VAL A 52 -14.92 -10.48 -8.51
N VAL A 53 -15.85 -10.55 -7.56
CA VAL A 53 -15.56 -10.41 -6.13
C VAL A 53 -14.62 -11.52 -5.63
N GLU A 54 -14.85 -12.78 -6.02
CA GLU A 54 -13.97 -13.88 -5.62
C GLU A 54 -12.54 -13.71 -6.15
N ASN A 55 -12.39 -13.27 -7.40
CA ASN A 55 -11.07 -13.08 -8.00
C ASN A 55 -10.34 -11.85 -7.44
N GLU A 56 -11.03 -10.73 -7.26
CA GLU A 56 -10.45 -9.52 -6.67
C GLU A 56 -10.02 -9.77 -5.21
N LYS A 57 -10.82 -10.52 -4.45
CA LYS A 57 -10.45 -10.93 -3.09
C LYS A 57 -9.16 -11.75 -3.05
N ALA A 58 -8.95 -12.65 -4.01
CA ALA A 58 -7.71 -13.43 -4.08
C ALA A 58 -6.48 -12.56 -4.37
N VAL A 59 -6.61 -11.58 -5.27
CA VAL A 59 -5.56 -10.58 -5.54
C VAL A 59 -5.28 -9.76 -4.29
N ASP A 60 -6.32 -9.29 -3.62
CA ASP A 60 -6.21 -8.47 -2.42
C ASP A 60 -5.52 -9.20 -1.28
N LEU A 61 -5.76 -10.51 -1.09
CA LEU A 61 -5.05 -11.31 -0.09
C LEU A 61 -3.53 -11.28 -0.31
N HIS A 62 -3.06 -11.46 -1.54
CA HIS A 62 -1.63 -11.38 -1.85
C HIS A 62 -1.07 -9.97 -1.63
N MET A 63 -1.85 -8.94 -1.95
CA MET A 63 -1.44 -7.55 -1.70
C MET A 63 -1.39 -7.23 -0.20
N GLN A 64 -2.29 -7.80 0.60
CA GLN A 64 -2.28 -7.68 2.06
C GLN A 64 -1.04 -8.34 2.67
N ASP A 65 -0.69 -9.55 2.23
CA ASP A 65 0.54 -10.23 2.67
C ASP A 65 1.80 -9.39 2.37
N TYR A 66 1.82 -8.72 1.23
CA TYR A 66 2.92 -7.80 0.90
C TYR A 66 2.95 -6.57 1.80
N VAL A 67 1.79 -5.94 2.02
CA VAL A 67 1.67 -4.81 2.94
C VAL A 67 2.15 -5.21 4.34
N GLU A 68 1.76 -6.39 4.81
CA GLU A 68 2.20 -6.90 6.11
C GLU A 68 3.71 -7.06 6.16
N LYS A 69 4.31 -7.61 5.11
CA LYS A 69 5.77 -7.71 5.01
C LYS A 69 6.44 -6.34 5.09
N CYS A 70 5.94 -5.33 4.35
CA CYS A 70 6.48 -3.97 4.40
C CYS A 70 6.32 -3.31 5.77
N MET A 71 5.25 -3.61 6.50
CA MET A 71 4.98 -3.03 7.82
C MET A 71 5.59 -3.83 8.97
N SER A 72 6.03 -5.07 8.74
CA SER A 72 6.57 -5.94 9.80
C SER A 72 7.82 -5.35 10.47
N ASP A 73 8.65 -4.63 9.71
CA ASP A 73 9.83 -3.96 10.24
C ASP A 73 9.44 -2.78 11.17
N PHE A 74 8.33 -2.08 10.89
CA PHE A 74 7.82 -1.00 11.75
C PHE A 74 7.34 -1.50 13.11
N TRP A 75 6.86 -2.75 13.18
CA TRP A 75 6.58 -3.39 14.46
C TRP A 75 7.86 -3.56 15.28
N ILE A 76 8.93 -4.04 14.65
CA ILE A 76 10.23 -4.24 15.31
C ILE A 76 10.78 -2.90 15.79
N TYR A 77 10.71 -1.87 14.93
CA TYR A 77 11.18 -0.51 15.25
C TYR A 77 10.37 0.17 16.35
N ALA A 78 9.08 -0.13 16.42
CA ALA A 78 8.27 0.31 17.55
C ALA A 78 8.77 -0.37 18.83
N PHE A 79 8.97 -1.69 18.82
CA PHE A 79 9.39 -2.41 20.03
C PHE A 79 10.78 -2.02 20.56
N ASP A 80 11.75 -1.79 19.68
CA ASP A 80 13.14 -1.51 20.06
C ASP A 80 13.45 0.00 20.24
N GLY A 81 12.57 0.90 19.79
CA GLY A 81 12.77 2.34 19.84
C GLY A 81 13.71 2.90 18.75
N SER A 82 13.97 2.13 17.69
CA SER A 82 14.88 2.45 16.58
C SER A 82 14.29 3.49 15.62
N LEU A 83 14.32 4.75 16.05
CA LEU A 83 13.75 5.88 15.31
C LEU A 83 14.36 6.06 13.91
N ARG A 84 15.67 5.83 13.76
CA ARG A 84 16.38 6.03 12.50
C ARG A 84 15.96 5.00 11.46
N GLU A 85 15.78 3.76 11.87
CA GLU A 85 15.39 2.63 11.05
C GLU A 85 13.94 2.80 10.59
N MET A 86 13.03 3.19 11.51
CA MET A 86 11.65 3.54 11.20
C MET A 86 11.55 4.63 10.11
N ILE A 87 12.46 5.60 10.17
CA ILE A 87 12.53 6.71 9.23
C ILE A 87 12.94 6.25 7.83
N VAL A 88 13.97 5.41 7.73
CA VAL A 88 14.51 4.94 6.45
C VAL A 88 13.47 4.05 5.74
N ASP A 89 12.92 3.09 6.46
CA ASP A 89 11.94 2.16 5.90
C ASP A 89 10.56 2.82 5.72
N GLY A 90 10.26 3.83 6.54
CA GLY A 90 9.30 4.90 6.31
C GLY A 90 9.31 5.44 4.89
N GLY A 91 10.44 5.99 4.46
CA GLY A 91 10.59 6.54 3.12
C GLY A 91 10.30 5.51 2.02
N HIS A 92 10.84 4.30 2.14
CA HIS A 92 10.64 3.23 1.16
C HIS A 92 9.17 2.80 1.06
N CYS A 93 8.48 2.67 2.20
CA CYS A 93 7.07 2.32 2.21
C CYS A 93 6.18 3.43 1.64
N LEU A 94 6.52 4.71 1.83
CA LEU A 94 5.82 5.84 1.19
C LEU A 94 5.90 5.76 -0.33
N GLU A 95 7.09 5.53 -0.88
CA GLU A 95 7.29 5.37 -2.33
C GLU A 95 6.43 4.21 -2.87
N TYR A 96 6.37 3.11 -2.12
CA TYR A 96 5.52 1.98 -2.46
C TYR A 96 4.02 2.32 -2.45
N PHE A 97 3.49 2.90 -1.37
CA PHE A 97 2.08 3.28 -1.31
C PHE A 97 1.71 4.30 -2.39
N TYR A 98 2.62 5.23 -2.69
CA TYR A 98 2.47 6.17 -3.79
C TYR A 98 2.38 5.46 -5.14
N GLU A 99 3.28 4.50 -5.42
CA GLU A 99 3.28 3.72 -6.65
C GLU A 99 2.01 2.88 -6.83
N LEU A 100 1.55 2.21 -5.78
CA LEU A 100 0.30 1.47 -5.82
C LEU A 100 -0.91 2.38 -6.09
N LYS A 101 -0.94 3.56 -5.45
CA LYS A 101 -2.01 4.56 -5.62
C LYS A 101 -2.01 5.10 -7.04
N ARG A 102 -0.83 5.46 -7.56
CA ARG A 102 -0.62 5.93 -8.94
C ARG A 102 -1.09 4.91 -9.96
N LYS A 103 -0.80 3.62 -9.73
CA LYS A 103 -1.18 2.51 -10.62
C LYS A 103 -2.61 1.99 -10.38
N LYS A 104 -3.36 2.55 -9.43
CA LYS A 104 -4.72 2.13 -9.04
C LYS A 104 -4.81 0.66 -8.61
N ILE A 105 -3.76 0.15 -7.96
CA ILE A 105 -3.69 -1.22 -7.45
C ILE A 105 -4.25 -1.32 -6.02
N LEU A 106 -4.35 -0.18 -5.31
CA LEU A 106 -4.95 -0.13 -3.97
C LEU A 106 -6.47 -0.30 -4.04
N SER A 107 -6.94 -1.53 -3.83
CA SER A 107 -8.33 -1.80 -3.52
C SER A 107 -8.70 -1.18 -2.16
N LYS A 108 -10.00 -1.01 -1.91
CA LYS A 108 -10.50 -0.53 -0.62
C LYS A 108 -10.10 -1.46 0.53
N ASP A 109 -10.04 -2.77 0.28
CA ASP A 109 -9.74 -3.76 1.31
C ASP A 109 -8.26 -3.77 1.67
N VAL A 110 -7.36 -3.61 0.69
CA VAL A 110 -5.91 -3.44 0.95
C VAL A 110 -5.65 -2.15 1.72
N VAL A 111 -6.34 -1.05 1.38
CA VAL A 111 -6.25 0.22 2.12
C VAL A 111 -6.70 0.07 3.58
N ASN A 112 -7.85 -0.57 3.80
CA ASN A 112 -8.37 -0.78 5.15
C ASN A 112 -7.44 -1.69 5.97
N TYR A 113 -6.90 -2.75 5.35
CA TYR A 113 -5.91 -3.61 5.98
C TYR A 113 -4.69 -2.79 6.44
N ALA A 114 -4.10 -2.00 5.53
CA ALA A 114 -2.95 -1.16 5.84
C ALA A 114 -3.24 -0.18 6.99
N ARG A 115 -4.42 0.46 7.00
CA ARG A 115 -4.86 1.34 8.10
C ARG A 115 -4.96 0.62 9.44
N ASN A 116 -5.54 -0.57 9.47
CA ASN A 116 -5.63 -1.35 10.70
C ASN A 116 -4.24 -1.69 11.24
N ARG A 117 -3.29 -2.04 10.36
CA ARG A 117 -1.90 -2.29 10.76
C ARG A 117 -1.24 -1.05 11.36
N PHE A 118 -1.50 0.14 10.81
CA PHE A 118 -1.04 1.40 11.41
C PHE A 118 -1.62 1.65 12.79
N GLU A 119 -2.92 1.41 12.97
CA GLU A 119 -3.57 1.57 14.26
C GLU A 119 -3.00 0.62 15.31
N GLU A 120 -2.72 -0.63 14.92
CA GLU A 120 -2.09 -1.63 15.81
C GLU A 120 -0.67 -1.22 16.22
N ILE A 121 0.16 -0.77 15.27
CA ILE A 121 1.50 -0.23 15.58
C ILE A 121 1.37 0.98 16.52
N GLY A 122 0.44 1.89 16.23
CA GLY A 122 0.17 3.05 17.07
C GLY A 122 -0.29 2.69 18.49
N TRP A 123 -1.08 1.63 18.64
CA TRP A 123 -1.49 1.11 19.95
C TRP A 123 -0.30 0.56 20.75
N ILE A 124 0.60 -0.20 20.11
CA ILE A 124 1.84 -0.69 20.74
C ILE A 124 2.68 0.50 21.22
N CYS A 125 2.80 1.52 20.37
CA CYS A 125 3.56 2.72 20.68
C CYS A 125 3.01 3.48 21.89
N LYS A 126 1.68 3.56 22.03
CA LYS A 126 1.01 4.16 23.19
C LYS A 126 1.14 3.31 24.46
N SER A 127 1.26 2.00 24.31
CA SER A 127 1.28 1.03 25.41
C SER A 127 2.69 0.79 25.97
N SER A 128 3.72 1.09 25.18
CA SER A 128 5.12 1.00 25.56
C SER A 128 5.54 2.17 26.44
N LEU A 129 6.19 1.87 27.57
CA LEU A 129 6.83 2.87 28.44
C LEU A 129 8.04 3.57 27.79
N TYR A 130 8.51 3.09 26.63
CA TYR A 130 9.78 3.47 26.02
C TYR A 130 9.64 4.30 24.74
N LEU A 131 8.42 4.53 24.23
CA LEU A 131 8.21 5.24 22.96
C LEU A 131 7.67 6.64 23.20
N SER A 132 8.36 7.61 22.59
CA SER A 132 8.09 9.04 22.76
C SER A 132 6.90 9.50 21.93
N SER A 133 6.31 10.64 22.31
CA SER A 133 5.29 11.37 21.51
C SER A 133 5.73 11.64 20.06
N LEU A 134 7.05 11.64 19.81
CA LEU A 134 7.64 11.78 18.49
C LEU A 134 7.36 10.58 17.58
N TYR A 135 7.44 9.34 18.09
CA TYR A 135 7.17 8.14 17.29
C TYR A 135 5.71 8.11 16.81
N LEU A 136 4.78 8.44 17.71
CA LEU A 136 3.36 8.55 17.39
C LEU A 136 3.11 9.63 16.34
N SER A 137 3.72 10.80 16.49
CA SER A 137 3.58 11.88 15.49
C SER A 137 4.14 11.49 14.12
N LEU A 138 5.27 10.77 14.06
CA LEU A 138 5.83 10.31 12.79
C LEU A 138 4.95 9.25 12.12
N LEU A 139 4.39 8.31 12.89
CA LEU A 139 3.47 7.31 12.37
C LEU A 139 2.16 7.94 11.85
N GLU A 140 1.64 8.95 12.54
CA GLU A 140 0.46 9.71 12.11
C GLU A 140 0.73 10.45 10.79
N ASN A 141 1.83 11.19 10.68
CA ASN A 141 2.20 11.88 9.44
C ASN A 141 2.44 10.88 8.29
N PHE A 142 3.07 9.74 8.57
CA PHE A 142 3.28 8.67 7.58
C PHE A 142 1.97 8.09 7.05
N ASN A 143 1.02 7.79 7.95
CA ASN A 143 -0.32 7.32 7.61
C ASN A 143 -1.08 8.36 6.76
N ASP A 144 -1.03 9.64 7.16
CA ASP A 144 -1.66 10.73 6.42
C ASP A 144 -1.07 10.90 5.01
N ALA A 145 0.26 10.84 4.91
CA ALA A 145 0.98 10.88 3.65
C ALA A 145 0.61 9.70 2.72
N CYS A 146 0.47 8.49 3.26
CA CYS A 146 0.10 7.30 2.49
C CYS A 146 -1.34 7.37 1.94
N PHE A 147 -2.33 7.77 2.74
CA PHE A 147 -3.75 7.58 2.37
C PHE A 147 -4.53 8.86 2.11
N CYS A 148 -4.22 9.97 2.79
CA CYS A 148 -4.96 11.22 2.64
C CYS A 148 -4.50 12.02 1.40
N GLY A 149 -3.37 11.64 0.80
CA GLY A 149 -2.88 12.24 -0.46
C GLY A 149 -2.48 13.71 -0.31
N ASN A 150 -2.21 14.16 0.92
CA ASN A 150 -1.68 15.48 1.15
C ASN A 150 -0.17 15.44 0.85
N LEU A 151 0.24 15.99 -0.30
CA LEU A 151 1.66 16.13 -0.63
C LEU A 151 2.41 16.94 0.44
N ASP A 152 1.71 17.88 1.08
CA ASP A 152 2.24 18.64 2.23
C ASP A 152 2.55 17.73 3.42
N GLY A 153 1.81 16.62 3.60
CA GLY A 153 2.08 15.62 4.64
C GLY A 153 3.31 14.77 4.35
N ILE A 154 3.64 14.55 3.07
CA ILE A 154 4.90 13.92 2.65
C ILE A 154 6.07 14.87 2.94
N GLU A 155 5.94 16.15 2.57
CA GLU A 155 6.96 17.18 2.84
C GLU A 155 7.15 17.40 4.35
N GLU A 156 6.08 17.44 5.15
CA GLU A 156 6.13 17.56 6.61
C GLU A 156 6.75 16.33 7.28
N TYR A 157 6.45 15.12 6.78
CA TYR A 157 7.12 13.88 7.21
C TYR A 157 8.62 13.97 6.97
N PHE A 158 9.05 14.33 5.76
CA PHE A 158 10.47 14.47 5.42
C PHE A 158 11.16 15.65 6.13
N GLU A 159 10.51 16.79 6.34
CA GLU A 159 11.06 17.93 7.09
C GLU A 159 11.32 17.55 8.54
N LYS A 160 10.34 16.95 9.22
CA LYS A 160 10.50 16.46 10.59
C LYS A 160 11.65 15.47 10.67
N ILE A 161 11.80 14.60 9.66
CA ILE A 161 12.87 13.61 9.59
C ILE A 161 14.27 14.20 9.38
N SER A 162 14.39 15.23 8.52
CA SER A 162 15.67 15.85 8.16
C SER A 162 16.39 16.51 9.33
N ILE A 163 15.63 16.91 10.35
CA ILE A 163 16.14 17.49 11.60
C ILE A 163 16.90 16.44 12.44
N PHE A 164 16.59 15.15 12.26
CA PHE A 164 17.10 14.06 13.11
C PHE A 164 18.16 13.18 12.44
N SER A 165 18.37 13.30 11.12
CA SER A 165 19.28 12.42 10.35
C SER A 165 20.71 12.98 10.15
N GLU A 166 21.17 13.93 10.99
CA GLU A 166 22.51 14.55 10.95
C GLU A 166 23.17 14.59 9.55
N GLY A 167 22.50 15.21 8.58
CA GLY A 167 23.09 15.47 7.26
C GLY A 167 23.15 14.30 6.28
N SER A 168 22.61 13.11 6.57
CA SER A 168 22.28 12.17 5.49
C SER A 168 21.01 12.68 4.80
N ALA A 169 21.16 13.27 3.62
CA ALA A 169 20.06 13.62 2.74
C ALA A 169 19.26 12.35 2.42
N ILE A 170 18.24 12.05 3.23
CA ILE A 170 17.17 11.17 2.81
C ILE A 170 16.52 11.92 1.66
N LYS A 171 16.88 11.54 0.44
CA LYS A 171 16.30 12.11 -0.76
C LYS A 171 14.84 11.68 -0.74
N GLY A 172 13.96 12.59 -0.29
CA GLY A 172 12.56 12.52 -0.63
C GLY A 172 12.39 12.46 -2.15
N PRO A 173 11.20 12.09 -2.64
CA PRO A 173 10.98 11.80 -4.05
C PRO A 173 11.51 12.95 -4.91
N CYS A 174 12.51 12.63 -5.72
CA CYS A 174 13.03 13.54 -6.72
C CYS A 174 11.87 13.86 -7.66
N ARG A 175 11.35 15.09 -7.64
CA ARG A 175 10.48 15.59 -8.71
C ARG A 175 11.34 15.62 -9.98
N GLN A 176 11.34 14.51 -10.72
CA GLN A 176 11.84 14.47 -12.07
C GLN A 176 10.76 15.12 -12.95
N SER A 177 10.96 16.41 -13.20
CA SER A 177 10.35 17.18 -14.31
C SER A 177 10.95 16.78 -15.65
#